data_AF-A0A972ZA96-F1
#
_entry.id   AF-A0A972ZA96-F1
#
_cell.length_a   1.000
_cell.length_b   1.000
_cell.length_c   1.000
_cell.angle_alpha   90.00
_cell.angle_beta   90.00
_cell.angle_gamma   90.00
#
_symmetry.space_group_name_H-M   'P 1'
#
loop_
_entity.id
_entity.type
_entity.pdbx_description
1 polymer ?
#
loop_
_entity_poly.entity_id
_entity_poly.type
_entity_poly.pdbx_seq_one_letter_code
_entity_poly.pdbx_strand_id
1 'polypeptide(L)'
;MQADIDLRVREQEMRVENGRRLLAIEPTEFVAARLVSELADAWKDMTAALDLSYGTRFHYLTTIRSIGAFLILPSDRKLTLANGSQHLLERFYQWESELQIRYQPGSEIPRRNGERLRRLIRWHLQLTKARRPMVSNWASSTPLSGSARKGTPLNEFSNAERRMLERACRDTILATEAQLRRGRGLLERGQDPRTHGWDDLANMVWATRHLPPSPESTSSFAEAVRTGVSRSHEQKVRNQQRKDHFQA
;
A
#
# COMPACT_ATOMS: atom_id res chain seq x y z
N MET A 1 29.22 -7.55 5.36
CA MET A 1 29.40 -8.33 6.60
C MET A 1 28.01 -8.68 7.12
N GLN A 2 27.56 -9.90 6.87
CA GLN A 2 26.22 -10.35 7.26
C GLN A 2 26.35 -10.80 8.72
N ALA A 3 25.86 -9.99 9.66
CA ALA A 3 25.86 -10.35 11.07
C ALA A 3 25.13 -11.70 11.22
N ASP A 4 25.77 -12.64 11.91
CA ASP A 4 25.22 -13.94 12.22
C ASP A 4 23.92 -13.75 13.02
N ILE A 5 22.82 -14.30 12.52
CA ILE A 5 21.49 -14.05 13.09
C ILE A 5 21.26 -15.14 14.10
N ASP A 6 21.17 -14.76 15.38
CA ASP A 6 20.75 -15.69 16.41
C ASP A 6 19.28 -16.08 16.17
N LEU A 7 19.01 -17.36 15.88
CA LEU A 7 17.66 -17.90 15.66
C LEU A 7 17.18 -18.78 16.83
N ARG A 8 17.85 -18.76 17.98
CA ARG A 8 17.44 -19.50 19.18
C ARG A 8 16.03 -19.12 19.66
N VAL A 9 15.42 -19.96 20.48
CA VAL A 9 14.12 -19.67 21.08
C VAL A 9 14.23 -18.44 22.00
N ARG A 10 13.27 -17.52 21.88
CA ARG A 10 13.15 -16.34 22.74
C ARG A 10 12.13 -16.62 23.83
N GLU A 11 12.63 -16.81 25.05
CA GLU A 11 11.81 -17.13 26.21
C GLU A 11 11.81 -16.02 27.26
N GLN A 12 10.68 -15.85 27.95
CA GLN A 12 10.53 -15.03 29.15
C GLN A 12 9.65 -15.76 30.17
N GLU A 13 10.22 -16.07 31.32
CA GLU A 13 9.49 -16.57 32.49
C GLU A 13 9.02 -15.38 33.33
N MET A 14 7.78 -15.43 33.80
CA MET A 14 7.24 -14.47 34.76
C MET A 14 6.59 -15.17 35.94
N ARG A 15 6.75 -14.57 37.12
CA ARG A 15 5.90 -14.87 38.28
C ARG A 15 4.58 -14.13 38.13
N VAL A 16 3.48 -14.86 38.27
CA VAL A 16 2.11 -14.35 38.34
C VAL A 16 1.47 -14.91 39.63
N GLU A 17 0.34 -14.35 40.06
CA GLU A 17 -0.32 -14.75 41.34
C GLU A 17 -0.52 -16.27 41.47
N ASN A 18 -0.81 -16.96 40.36
CA ASN A 18 -1.06 -18.41 40.34
C ASN A 18 0.12 -19.26 39.83
N GLY A 19 1.37 -18.79 40.00
CA GLY A 19 2.57 -19.56 39.70
C GLY A 19 3.48 -18.92 38.66
N ARG A 20 4.21 -19.73 37.89
CA ARG A 20 5.12 -19.24 36.83
C ARG A 20 4.49 -19.46 35.45
N ARG A 21 4.62 -18.47 34.57
CA ARG A 21 4.19 -18.55 33.18
C ARG A 21 5.38 -18.32 32.26
N LEU A 22 5.52 -19.18 31.27
CA LEU A 22 6.54 -19.08 30.24
C LEU A 22 5.93 -18.55 28.95
N LEU A 23 6.53 -17.50 28.39
CA LEU A 23 6.25 -16.99 27.06
C LEU A 23 7.44 -17.30 26.17
N ALA A 24 7.22 -18.07 25.10
CA ALA A 24 8.29 -18.50 24.19
C ALA A 24 7.90 -18.25 22.74
N ILE A 25 8.86 -17.88 21.90
CA ILE A 25 8.70 -17.89 20.44
C ILE A 25 9.95 -18.47 19.80
N GLU A 26 9.76 -19.41 18.89
CA GLU A 26 10.81 -20.03 18.11
C GLU A 26 10.81 -19.42 16.69
N PRO A 27 11.81 -18.59 16.34
CA PRO A 27 11.84 -17.95 15.03
C PRO A 27 11.89 -18.94 13.85
N THR A 28 12.51 -20.11 14.05
CA THR A 28 12.67 -21.18 13.06
C THR A 28 11.37 -21.84 12.62
N GLU A 29 10.28 -21.67 13.38
CA GLU A 29 8.94 -22.12 12.98
C GLU A 29 8.37 -21.32 11.79
N PHE A 30 8.95 -20.17 11.45
CA PHE A 30 8.42 -19.24 10.46
C PHE A 30 9.32 -19.13 9.22
N VAL A 31 8.72 -18.95 8.04
CA VAL A 31 9.46 -18.70 6.80
C VAL A 31 10.26 -17.39 6.91
N ALA A 32 9.68 -16.35 7.51
CA ALA A 32 10.36 -15.09 7.80
C ALA A 32 11.17 -15.13 9.12
N ALA A 33 11.91 -16.21 9.39
CA ALA A 33 12.62 -16.45 10.64
C ALA A 33 13.49 -15.27 11.10
N ARG A 34 14.23 -14.64 10.16
CA ARG A 34 15.04 -13.46 10.44
C ARG A 34 14.20 -12.30 10.99
N LEU A 35 13.14 -11.92 10.29
CA LEU A 35 12.27 -10.83 10.73
C LEU A 35 11.61 -11.15 12.08
N VAL A 36 11.17 -12.39 12.26
CA VAL A 36 10.58 -12.84 13.54
C VAL A 36 11.60 -12.75 14.67
N SER A 37 12.86 -13.13 14.45
CA SER A 37 13.93 -12.99 15.45
C SER A 37 14.17 -11.52 15.83
N GLU A 38 14.24 -10.61 14.85
CA GLU A 38 14.44 -9.18 15.08
C GLU A 38 13.29 -8.54 15.88
N LEU A 39 12.05 -8.98 15.62
CA LEU A 39 10.86 -8.56 16.37
C LEU A 39 10.81 -9.19 17.77
N ALA A 40 11.23 -10.45 17.91
CA ALA A 40 11.27 -11.14 19.18
C ALA A 40 12.35 -10.57 20.12
N ASP A 41 13.50 -10.16 19.58
CA ASP A 41 14.56 -9.48 20.33
C ASP A 41 14.06 -8.11 20.82
N ALA A 42 13.43 -7.33 19.92
CA ALA A 42 12.81 -6.07 20.29
C ALA A 42 11.71 -6.24 21.35
N TRP A 43 10.94 -7.33 21.28
CA TRP A 43 9.95 -7.67 22.30
C TRP A 43 10.60 -7.96 23.65
N LYS A 44 11.61 -8.84 23.71
CA LYS A 44 12.30 -9.18 24.96
C LYS A 44 12.90 -7.94 25.63
N ASP A 45 13.59 -7.11 24.85
CA ASP A 45 14.23 -5.91 25.36
C ASP A 45 13.20 -4.88 25.82
N MET A 46 12.14 -4.67 25.04
CA MET A 46 11.07 -3.72 25.39
C MET A 46 10.32 -4.15 26.65
N THR A 47 9.99 -5.43 26.79
CA THR A 47 9.24 -5.92 27.94
C THR A 47 10.08 -5.91 29.21
N ALA A 48 11.39 -6.16 29.11
CA ALA A 48 12.32 -6.04 30.23
C ALA A 48 12.51 -4.58 30.66
N ALA A 49 12.68 -3.66 29.69
CA ALA A 49 12.91 -2.25 29.99
C ALA A 49 11.69 -1.51 30.54
N LEU A 50 10.48 -1.89 30.13
CA LEU A 50 9.23 -1.22 30.51
C LEU A 50 8.43 -1.95 31.60
N ASP A 51 8.96 -3.05 32.13
CA ASP A 51 8.31 -3.93 33.09
C ASP A 51 6.82 -4.21 32.79
N LEU A 52 6.54 -4.64 31.57
CA LEU A 52 5.15 -4.78 31.10
C LEU A 52 4.43 -5.94 31.81
N SER A 53 3.12 -5.82 32.02
CA SER A 53 2.29 -6.90 32.57
C SER A 53 2.28 -8.14 31.67
N TYR A 54 2.08 -9.32 32.25
CA TYR A 54 2.04 -10.60 31.51
C TYR A 54 1.09 -10.55 30.29
N GLY A 55 -0.14 -10.06 30.49
CA GLY A 55 -1.12 -9.95 29.40
C GLY A 55 -0.63 -9.06 28.26
N THR A 56 0.06 -7.97 28.59
CA THR A 56 0.65 -7.08 27.59
C THR A 56 1.78 -7.77 26.83
N ARG A 57 2.70 -8.46 27.53
CA ARG A 57 3.79 -9.22 26.89
C ARG A 57 3.24 -10.31 25.96
N PHE A 58 2.23 -11.05 26.43
CA PHE A 58 1.54 -12.07 25.66
C PHE A 58 0.93 -11.48 24.38
N HIS A 59 0.27 -10.32 24.46
CA HIS A 59 -0.33 -9.70 23.28
C HIS A 59 0.71 -9.27 22.23
N TYR A 60 1.87 -8.74 22.62
CA TYR A 60 2.96 -8.50 21.66
C TYR A 60 3.42 -9.79 20.99
N LEU A 61 3.61 -10.85 21.77
CA LEU A 61 4.01 -12.14 21.24
C LEU A 61 2.98 -12.71 20.25
N THR A 62 1.68 -12.59 20.55
CA THR A 62 0.61 -13.00 19.63
C THR A 62 0.61 -12.17 18.34
N THR A 63 0.98 -10.88 18.40
CA THR A 63 1.14 -10.05 17.21
C THR A 63 2.32 -10.55 16.36
N ILE A 64 3.46 -10.89 16.98
CA ILE A 64 4.64 -11.43 16.26
C ILE A 64 4.30 -12.76 15.59
N ARG A 65 3.62 -13.67 16.30
CA ARG A 65 3.15 -14.94 15.72
C ARG A 65 2.15 -14.72 14.57
N SER A 66 1.27 -13.72 14.70
CA SER A 66 0.29 -13.39 13.65
C SER A 66 0.94 -12.91 12.36
N ILE A 67 1.92 -12.01 12.44
CA ILE A 67 2.67 -11.59 11.24
C ILE A 67 3.53 -12.73 10.72
N GLY A 68 4.18 -13.51 11.60
CA GLY A 68 4.97 -14.68 11.20
C GLY A 68 4.15 -15.72 10.43
N ALA A 69 2.93 -16.03 10.89
CA ALA A 69 2.02 -16.97 10.24
C ALA A 69 1.47 -16.45 8.90
N PHE A 70 1.46 -15.14 8.68
CA PHE A 70 1.06 -14.53 7.41
C PHE A 70 2.19 -14.55 6.36
N LEU A 71 3.44 -14.41 6.80
CA LEU A 71 4.62 -14.31 5.94
C LEU A 71 5.13 -15.71 5.53
N ILE A 72 4.42 -16.34 4.60
CA ILE A 72 4.67 -17.71 4.14
C ILE A 72 5.38 -17.82 2.78
N LEU A 73 5.58 -16.70 2.07
CA LEU A 73 6.14 -16.74 0.72
C LEU A 73 7.65 -17.01 0.74
N PRO A 74 8.24 -17.70 -0.26
CA PRO A 74 9.69 -17.90 -0.31
C PRO A 74 10.50 -16.60 -0.29
N SER A 75 9.95 -15.51 -0.85
CA SER A 75 10.54 -14.16 -0.80
C SER A 75 10.61 -13.59 0.61
N ASP A 76 9.71 -14.01 1.51
CA ASP A 76 9.61 -13.50 2.88
C ASP A 76 10.82 -13.90 3.73
N ARG A 77 11.57 -14.95 3.34
CA ARG A 77 12.80 -15.40 4.02
C ARG A 77 13.87 -14.31 4.12
N LYS A 78 13.89 -13.37 3.18
CA LYS A 78 14.89 -12.30 3.10
C LYS A 78 14.45 -11.02 3.81
N LEU A 79 13.24 -10.99 4.38
CA LEU A 79 12.72 -9.82 5.07
C LEU A 79 13.51 -9.54 6.35
N THR A 80 13.80 -8.26 6.57
CA THR A 80 14.57 -7.79 7.72
C THR A 80 14.32 -6.30 7.93
N LEU A 81 14.22 -5.88 9.20
CA LEU A 81 14.19 -4.48 9.62
C LEU A 81 15.52 -3.78 9.32
N ALA A 82 16.62 -4.53 9.21
CA ALA A 82 17.96 -3.98 8.99
C ALA A 82 18.13 -3.33 7.61
N ASN A 83 17.46 -3.84 6.56
CA ASN A 83 17.52 -3.25 5.22
C ASN A 83 16.36 -2.29 4.94
N GLY A 84 15.23 -2.45 5.64
CA GLY A 84 14.06 -1.60 5.48
C GLY A 84 13.52 -1.51 4.06
N SER A 85 13.57 -2.62 3.32
CA SER A 85 13.15 -2.68 1.92
C SER A 85 11.68 -2.27 1.69
N GLN A 86 11.37 -1.76 0.51
CA GLN A 86 9.98 -1.49 0.10
C GLN A 86 9.10 -2.75 0.18
N HIS A 87 9.66 -3.91 -0.18
CA HIS A 87 8.98 -5.19 -0.11
C HIS A 87 8.53 -5.53 1.32
N LEU A 88 9.35 -5.22 2.34
CA LEU A 88 8.94 -5.40 3.74
C LEU A 88 7.68 -4.59 4.08
N LEU A 89 7.64 -3.31 3.67
CA LEU A 89 6.49 -2.45 3.96
C LEU A 89 5.24 -2.89 3.22
N GLU A 90 5.38 -3.32 1.97
CA GLU A 90 4.29 -3.90 1.19
C GLU A 90 3.69 -5.12 1.90
N ARG A 91 4.53 -6.04 2.39
CA ARG A 91 4.07 -7.22 3.13
C ARG A 91 3.38 -6.85 4.45
N PHE A 92 3.84 -5.81 5.15
CA PHE A 92 3.15 -5.30 6.33
C PHE A 92 1.78 -4.71 6.01
N TYR A 93 1.65 -3.94 4.93
CA TYR A 93 0.35 -3.43 4.51
C TYR A 93 -0.62 -4.56 4.12
N GLN A 94 -0.14 -5.56 3.38
CA GLN A 94 -0.95 -6.72 3.00
C GLN A 94 -1.42 -7.50 4.24
N TRP A 95 -0.56 -7.69 5.24
CA TRP A 95 -0.94 -8.30 6.52
C TRP A 95 -2.04 -7.50 7.24
N GLU A 96 -1.91 -6.17 7.28
CA GLU A 96 -2.92 -5.31 7.90
C GLU A 96 -4.26 -5.36 7.17
N SER A 97 -4.25 -5.37 5.82
CA SER A 97 -5.44 -5.56 5.01
C SER A 97 -6.10 -6.92 5.28
N GLU A 98 -5.32 -7.99 5.39
CA GLU A 98 -5.82 -9.33 5.71
C GLU A 98 -6.45 -9.39 7.11
N LEU A 99 -5.87 -8.72 8.09
CA LEU A 99 -6.49 -8.58 9.41
C LEU A 99 -7.85 -7.87 9.31
N GLN A 100 -7.99 -6.82 8.49
CA GLN A 100 -9.28 -6.15 8.33
C GLN A 100 -10.35 -7.05 7.69
N ILE A 101 -9.97 -7.86 6.70
CA ILE A 101 -10.89 -8.79 6.03
C ILE A 101 -11.35 -9.88 7.00
N ARG A 102 -10.44 -10.38 7.84
CA ARG A 102 -10.70 -11.51 8.74
C ARG A 102 -11.58 -11.15 9.94
N TYR A 103 -11.48 -9.93 10.46
CA TYR A 103 -12.21 -9.51 11.65
C TYR A 103 -13.45 -8.69 11.27
N GLN A 104 -14.54 -8.85 12.03
CA GLN A 104 -15.78 -8.12 11.77
C GLN A 104 -15.58 -6.58 11.84
N PRO A 105 -16.36 -5.80 11.06
CA PRO A 105 -16.37 -4.34 11.16
C PRO A 105 -16.60 -3.88 12.60
N GLY A 106 -15.74 -2.99 13.10
CA GLY A 106 -15.77 -2.50 14.49
C GLY A 106 -14.88 -3.27 15.47
N SER A 107 -14.22 -4.35 15.04
CA SER A 107 -13.20 -5.01 15.86
C SER A 107 -11.97 -4.12 16.05
N GLU A 108 -11.52 -3.99 17.30
CA GLU A 108 -10.31 -3.27 17.67
C GLU A 108 -9.02 -4.10 17.47
N ILE A 109 -9.16 -5.40 17.18
CA ILE A 109 -8.03 -6.33 17.09
C ILE A 109 -7.04 -5.93 15.98
N PRO A 110 -7.48 -5.62 14.74
CA PRO A 110 -6.54 -5.23 13.68
C PRO A 110 -5.79 -3.96 14.02
N ARG A 111 -6.46 -2.94 14.58
CA ARG A 111 -5.83 -1.69 15.04
C ARG A 111 -4.77 -1.97 16.11
N ARG A 112 -5.14 -2.70 17.17
CA ARG A 112 -4.22 -3.01 18.27
C ARG A 112 -3.01 -3.83 17.80
N ASN A 113 -3.18 -4.76 16.85
CA ASN A 113 -2.06 -5.51 16.28
C ASN A 113 -1.12 -4.60 15.47
N GLY A 114 -1.67 -3.73 14.61
CA GLY A 114 -0.86 -2.77 13.87
C GLY A 114 -0.09 -1.80 14.77
N GLU A 115 -0.69 -1.34 15.87
CA GLU A 115 -0.01 -0.48 16.86
C GLU A 115 1.13 -1.21 17.57
N ARG A 116 0.90 -2.46 17.96
CA ARG A 116 1.93 -3.28 18.62
C ARG A 116 3.12 -3.53 17.70
N LEU A 117 2.86 -3.91 16.45
CA LEU A 117 3.93 -4.13 15.47
C LEU A 117 4.76 -2.85 15.27
N ARG A 118 4.10 -1.70 15.07
CA ARG A 118 4.79 -0.41 14.96
C ARG A 118 5.61 -0.05 16.19
N ARG A 119 5.10 -0.33 17.41
CA ARG A 119 5.86 -0.09 18.64
C ARG A 119 7.11 -0.97 18.73
N LEU A 120 7.02 -2.26 18.39
CA LEU A 120 8.17 -3.16 18.34
C LEU A 120 9.23 -2.66 17.35
N ILE A 121 8.80 -2.22 16.16
CA ILE A 121 9.72 -1.69 15.15
C ILE A 121 10.39 -0.40 15.62
N ARG A 122 9.65 0.53 16.22
CA ARG A 122 10.24 1.75 16.80
C ARG A 122 11.28 1.41 17.87
N TRP A 123 10.98 0.43 18.73
CA TRP A 123 11.92 -0.04 19.74
C TRP A 123 13.19 -0.65 19.11
N HIS A 124 13.03 -1.53 18.13
CA HIS A 124 14.14 -2.12 17.37
C HIS A 124 15.05 -1.05 16.73
N LEU A 125 14.46 -0.05 16.08
CA LEU A 125 15.21 1.04 15.45
C LEU A 125 15.97 1.90 16.47
N GLN A 126 15.40 2.11 17.66
CA GLN A 126 16.06 2.81 18.76
C GLN A 126 17.26 2.02 19.29
N LEU A 127 17.09 0.71 19.55
CA LEU A 127 18.15 -0.17 20.05
C LEU A 127 19.34 -0.25 19.09
N THR A 128 19.05 -0.45 17.81
CA THR A 128 20.09 -0.58 16.76
C THR A 128 20.67 0.76 16.33
N LYS A 129 20.11 1.89 16.79
CA LYS A 129 20.43 3.25 16.32
C LYS A 129 20.40 3.37 14.79
N ALA A 130 19.60 2.54 14.12
CA ALA A 130 19.58 2.44 12.67
C ALA A 130 18.74 3.57 12.06
N ARG A 131 19.35 4.38 11.19
CA ARG A 131 18.61 5.37 10.38
C ARG A 131 17.99 4.68 9.17
N ARG A 132 16.70 4.35 9.28
CA ARG A 132 15.89 3.73 8.22
C ARG A 132 14.63 4.55 7.98
N PRO A 133 14.68 5.61 7.15
CA PRO A 133 13.60 6.60 7.07
C PRO A 133 12.27 5.99 6.62
N MET A 134 12.26 5.07 5.66
CA MET A 134 11.02 4.43 5.19
C MET A 134 10.33 3.61 6.30
N VAL A 135 11.09 2.73 6.97
CA VAL A 135 10.57 1.91 8.07
C VAL A 135 10.20 2.78 9.27
N SER A 136 10.99 3.80 9.57
CA SER A 136 10.70 4.75 10.65
C SER A 136 9.42 5.54 10.39
N ASN A 137 9.21 6.01 9.16
CA ASN A 137 7.99 6.73 8.78
C ASN A 137 6.77 5.82 8.85
N TRP A 138 6.89 4.58 8.36
CA TRP A 138 5.83 3.57 8.49
C TRP A 138 5.53 3.25 9.96
N ALA A 139 6.56 3.10 10.79
CA ALA A 139 6.41 2.79 12.20
C ALA A 139 5.81 3.95 13.02
N SER A 140 5.91 5.17 12.52
CA SER A 140 5.25 6.36 13.08
C SER A 140 3.86 6.62 12.49
N SER A 141 3.43 5.87 11.45
CA SER A 141 2.11 6.02 10.85
C SER A 141 1.02 5.40 11.72
N THR A 142 -0.24 5.78 11.47
CA THR A 142 -1.39 5.06 11.99
C THR A 142 -1.55 3.71 11.26
N PRO A 143 -1.98 2.63 11.94
CA PRO A 143 -2.38 1.38 11.26
C PRO A 143 -3.52 1.58 10.27
N LEU A 144 -3.61 0.74 9.24
CA LEU A 144 -4.72 0.78 8.28
C LEU A 144 -6.09 0.70 8.97
N SER A 145 -6.18 -0.02 10.09
CA SER A 145 -7.41 -0.15 10.88
C SER A 145 -7.71 1.03 11.81
N GLY A 146 -7.03 2.15 11.62
CA GLY A 146 -7.29 3.40 12.31
C GLY A 146 -8.71 3.88 12.06
N SER A 147 -9.60 3.57 13.01
CA SER A 147 -10.96 4.08 13.11
C SER A 147 -11.78 3.81 11.85
N ALA A 148 -12.54 2.71 11.84
CA ALA A 148 -13.93 2.90 11.44
C ALA A 148 -14.45 3.95 12.42
N ARG A 149 -14.31 5.23 12.05
CA ARG A 149 -14.98 6.31 12.74
C ARG A 149 -16.39 5.75 12.83
N LYS A 150 -16.92 5.56 14.03
CA LYS A 150 -18.37 5.68 14.24
C LYS A 150 -18.71 7.13 13.88
N GLY A 151 -18.43 7.54 12.65
CA GLY A 151 -19.19 8.56 12.01
C GLY A 151 -20.55 7.91 11.95
N THR A 152 -21.46 8.41 12.77
CA THR A 152 -22.73 8.89 12.22
C THR A 152 -22.46 9.19 10.75
N PRO A 153 -23.03 8.45 9.78
CA PRO A 153 -22.72 8.68 8.38
C PRO A 153 -22.87 10.18 8.19
N LEU A 154 -21.76 10.88 7.91
CA LEU A 154 -21.84 12.30 7.66
C LEU A 154 -22.70 12.38 6.42
N ASN A 155 -23.94 12.77 6.62
CA ASN A 155 -24.92 12.95 5.57
C ASN A 155 -24.59 14.29 4.88
N GLU A 156 -23.31 14.46 4.51
CA GLU A 156 -22.79 15.58 3.72
C GLU A 156 -23.25 15.46 2.26
N PHE A 157 -23.70 14.26 1.85
CA PHE A 157 -24.24 13.98 0.54
C PHE A 157 -25.58 13.27 0.65
N SER A 158 -26.61 13.91 0.08
CA SER A 158 -27.89 13.30 -0.18
C SER A 158 -27.74 12.02 -1.03
N ASN A 159 -28.74 11.14 -0.96
CA ASN A 159 -28.80 9.95 -1.81
C ASN A 159 -28.85 10.30 -3.32
N ALA A 160 -29.23 11.53 -3.68
CA ALA A 160 -29.19 12.02 -5.05
C ALA A 160 -27.74 12.29 -5.47
N GLU A 161 -26.97 13.03 -4.66
CA GLU A 161 -25.56 13.35 -4.93
C GLU A 161 -24.69 12.09 -4.98
N ARG A 162 -24.91 11.13 -4.08
CA ARG A 162 -24.20 9.85 -4.11
C ARG A 162 -24.45 9.10 -5.43
N ARG A 163 -25.69 9.06 -5.91
CA ARG A 163 -26.05 8.45 -7.20
C ARG A 163 -25.48 9.24 -8.38
N MET A 164 -25.40 10.57 -8.29
CA MET A 164 -24.77 11.40 -9.31
C MET A 164 -23.27 11.14 -9.43
N LEU A 165 -22.56 11.04 -8.30
CA LEU A 165 -21.13 10.70 -8.27
C LEU A 165 -20.86 9.31 -8.84
N GLU A 166 -21.67 8.31 -8.45
CA GLU A 166 -21.55 6.96 -8.99
C GLU A 166 -21.73 6.94 -10.51
N ARG A 167 -22.76 7.64 -11.01
CA ARG A 167 -23.01 7.78 -12.46
C ARG A 167 -21.85 8.48 -13.16
N ALA A 168 -21.37 9.60 -12.64
CA ALA A 168 -20.25 10.34 -13.23
C ALA A 168 -18.97 9.50 -13.33
N CYS A 169 -18.68 8.72 -12.28
CA CYS A 169 -17.57 7.77 -12.29
C CYS A 169 -17.78 6.67 -13.34
N ARG A 170 -18.97 6.06 -13.39
CA ARG A 170 -19.31 5.01 -14.37
C ARG A 170 -19.21 5.54 -15.80
N ASP A 171 -19.73 6.74 -16.07
CA ASP A 171 -19.67 7.38 -17.38
C ASP A 171 -18.22 7.67 -17.79
N THR A 172 -17.38 8.09 -16.84
CA THR A 172 -15.94 8.32 -17.09
C THR A 172 -15.23 7.02 -17.46
N ILE A 173 -15.51 5.92 -16.75
CA ILE A 173 -14.96 4.60 -17.06
C ILE A 173 -15.40 4.16 -18.45
N LEU A 174 -16.71 4.20 -18.75
CA LEU A 174 -17.25 3.80 -20.04
C LEU A 174 -16.68 4.64 -21.19
N ALA A 175 -16.54 5.95 -21.01
CA ALA A 175 -15.94 6.84 -22.01
C ALA A 175 -14.47 6.50 -22.26
N THR A 176 -13.72 6.22 -21.19
CA THR A 176 -12.30 5.85 -21.26
C THR A 176 -12.13 4.49 -21.95
N GLU A 177 -12.95 3.51 -21.60
CA GLU A 177 -12.96 2.19 -22.23
C GLU A 177 -13.31 2.28 -23.72
N ALA A 178 -14.30 3.10 -24.09
CA ALA A 178 -14.65 3.35 -25.49
C ALA A 178 -13.51 4.02 -26.25
N GLN A 179 -12.77 4.94 -25.64
CA GLN A 179 -11.59 5.56 -26.23
C GLN A 179 -10.47 4.53 -26.44
N LEU A 180 -10.18 3.69 -25.45
CA LEU A 180 -9.18 2.63 -25.57
C LEU A 180 -9.56 1.58 -26.62
N ARG A 181 -10.84 1.24 -26.73
CA ARG A 181 -11.35 0.31 -27.76
C ARG A 181 -11.19 0.90 -29.16
N ARG A 182 -11.50 2.18 -29.35
CA ARG A 182 -11.26 2.89 -30.61
C ARG A 182 -9.78 2.94 -30.95
N GLY A 183 -8.91 3.28 -29.99
CA GLY A 183 -7.46 3.30 -30.19
C GLY A 183 -6.88 1.94 -30.58
N ARG A 184 -7.34 0.85 -29.93
CA ARG A 184 -6.97 -0.52 -30.31
C ARG A 184 -7.44 -0.87 -31.72
N GLY A 185 -8.68 -0.55 -32.07
CA GLY A 185 -9.20 -0.80 -33.41
C GLY A 185 -8.47 -0.02 -34.52
N LEU A 186 -7.91 1.17 -34.22
CA LEU A 186 -7.05 1.92 -35.13
C LEU A 186 -5.66 1.27 -35.25
N LEU A 187 -5.07 0.83 -34.14
CA LEU A 187 -3.77 0.13 -34.16
C LEU A 187 -3.83 -1.20 -34.92
N GLU A 188 -4.93 -1.95 -34.80
CA GLU A 188 -5.11 -3.25 -35.48
C GLU A 188 -5.28 -3.09 -36.99
N ARG A 189 -5.94 -2.01 -37.44
CA ARG A 189 -6.15 -1.73 -38.87
C ARG A 189 -4.97 -1.01 -39.51
N GLY A 190 -4.21 -0.26 -38.72
CA GLY A 190 -3.12 0.57 -39.21
C GLY A 190 -1.98 -0.23 -39.82
N GLN A 191 -1.39 0.33 -40.86
CA GLN A 191 -0.27 -0.23 -41.61
C GLN A 191 0.85 0.82 -41.70
N ASP A 192 2.02 0.45 -42.23
CA ASP A 192 3.13 1.39 -42.37
C ASP A 192 2.73 2.54 -43.32
N PRO A 193 2.63 3.79 -42.82
CA PRO A 193 2.22 4.93 -43.65
C PRO A 193 3.24 5.28 -44.73
N ARG A 194 4.48 4.80 -44.67
CA ARG A 194 5.48 5.01 -45.73
C ARG A 194 5.11 4.29 -47.02
N THR A 195 4.35 3.19 -46.91
CA THR A 195 3.86 2.40 -48.06
C THR A 195 2.37 2.59 -48.29
N HIS A 196 1.58 2.80 -47.24
CA HIS A 196 0.12 2.88 -47.29
C HIS A 196 -0.45 4.30 -47.11
N GLY A 197 0.42 5.32 -47.10
CA GLY A 197 0.04 6.73 -47.04
C GLY A 197 -0.23 7.24 -45.62
N TRP A 198 -0.04 8.55 -45.45
CA TRP A 198 -0.21 9.27 -44.18
C TRP A 198 -1.64 9.82 -43.96
N ASP A 199 -2.50 9.69 -44.96
CA ASP A 199 -3.85 10.28 -44.96
C ASP A 199 -4.86 9.47 -44.11
N ASP A 200 -4.52 8.23 -43.74
CA ASP A 200 -5.32 7.41 -42.83
C ASP A 200 -4.82 7.53 -41.38
N LEU A 201 -5.72 7.95 -40.48
CA LEU A 201 -5.50 8.03 -39.05
C LEU A 201 -5.01 6.69 -38.46
N ALA A 202 -5.46 5.54 -38.97
CA ALA A 202 -5.02 4.24 -38.52
C ALA A 202 -3.50 4.04 -38.75
N ASN A 203 -3.00 4.44 -39.92
CA ASN A 203 -1.57 4.35 -40.27
C ASN A 203 -0.73 5.34 -39.44
N MET A 204 -1.26 6.54 -39.16
CA MET A 204 -0.60 7.50 -38.27
C MET A 204 -0.45 6.95 -36.85
N VAL A 205 -1.52 6.35 -36.30
CA VAL A 205 -1.49 5.74 -34.96
C VAL A 205 -0.53 4.54 -34.95
N TRP A 206 -0.51 3.72 -36.01
CA TRP A 206 0.47 2.63 -36.15
C TRP A 206 1.91 3.13 -36.13
N ALA A 207 2.21 4.22 -36.83
CA ALA A 207 3.54 4.82 -36.90
C ALA A 207 4.05 5.29 -35.54
N THR A 208 3.19 5.86 -34.69
CA THR A 208 3.61 6.29 -33.34
C THR A 208 4.14 5.15 -32.46
N ARG A 209 3.73 3.91 -32.74
CA ARG A 209 4.16 2.71 -32.00
C ARG A 209 5.37 2.02 -32.62
N HIS A 210 5.48 2.02 -33.95
CA HIS A 210 6.44 1.17 -34.67
C HIS A 210 7.58 1.92 -35.34
N LEU A 211 7.44 3.23 -35.57
CA LEU A 211 8.53 4.03 -36.11
C LEU A 211 9.38 4.62 -34.97
N PRO A 212 10.71 4.59 -35.08
CA PRO A 212 11.56 5.25 -34.11
C PRO A 212 11.27 6.75 -34.14
N PRO A 213 11.16 7.39 -32.96
CA PRO A 213 10.96 8.84 -32.91
C PRO A 213 12.15 9.53 -33.60
N SER A 214 11.87 10.40 -34.57
CA SER A 214 12.88 11.29 -35.11
C SER A 214 13.36 12.23 -33.98
N PRO A 215 14.66 12.51 -33.84
CA PRO A 215 15.19 13.39 -32.80
C PRO A 215 14.59 14.82 -32.85
N GLU A 216 14.04 15.24 -33.99
CA GLU A 216 13.36 16.54 -34.14
C GLU A 216 11.87 16.51 -33.72
N SER A 217 11.26 15.33 -33.72
CA SER A 217 9.81 15.14 -33.53
C SER A 217 9.37 14.97 -32.08
N THR A 218 10.29 14.65 -31.16
CA THR A 218 9.98 14.42 -29.74
C THR A 218 9.56 15.72 -29.03
N SER A 219 10.04 16.88 -29.51
CA SER A 219 9.67 18.19 -28.97
C SER A 219 8.24 18.60 -29.33
N SER A 220 7.84 18.39 -30.59
CA SER A 220 6.54 18.83 -31.11
C SER A 220 5.36 18.01 -30.56
N PHE A 221 5.50 16.68 -30.43
CA PHE A 221 4.42 15.84 -29.90
C PHE A 221 4.19 16.07 -28.39
N ALA A 222 5.25 16.25 -27.61
CA ALA A 222 5.15 16.57 -26.17
C ALA A 222 4.56 17.97 -25.91
N GLU A 223 4.67 18.89 -26.86
CA GLU A 223 4.08 20.23 -26.83
C GLU A 223 2.61 20.22 -27.30
N ALA A 224 2.28 19.41 -28.31
CA ALA A 224 0.91 19.19 -28.78
C ALA A 224 0.03 18.47 -27.73
N VAL A 225 0.58 17.49 -27.01
CA VAL A 225 -0.14 16.81 -25.90
C VAL A 225 -0.36 17.76 -24.73
N ARG A 226 0.60 18.62 -24.39
CA ARG A 226 0.44 19.65 -23.34
C ARG A 226 -0.62 20.68 -23.71
N THR A 227 -0.62 21.16 -24.95
CA THR A 227 -1.59 22.17 -25.41
C THR A 227 -3.00 21.60 -25.63
N GLY A 228 -3.12 20.33 -26.07
CA GLY A 228 -4.40 19.64 -26.22
C GLY A 228 -5.11 19.32 -24.90
N VAL A 229 -4.35 18.96 -23.85
CA VAL A 229 -4.89 18.72 -22.50
C VAL A 229 -5.37 20.03 -21.86
N SER A 230 -4.63 21.13 -22.02
CA SER A 230 -5.04 22.45 -21.51
C SER A 230 -6.33 22.96 -22.17
N ARG A 231 -6.48 22.82 -23.50
CA ARG A 231 -7.69 23.27 -24.22
C ARG A 231 -8.94 22.47 -23.83
N SER A 232 -8.83 21.15 -23.64
CA SER A 232 -9.96 20.33 -23.17
C SER A 232 -10.38 20.64 -21.73
N HIS A 233 -9.45 21.07 -20.88
CA HIS A 233 -9.74 21.47 -19.51
C HIS A 233 -10.43 22.85 -19.47
N GLU A 234 -9.91 23.84 -20.20
CA GLU A 234 -10.52 25.17 -20.30
C GLU A 234 -11.93 25.15 -20.90
N GLN A 235 -12.17 24.30 -21.91
CA GLN A 235 -13.47 24.21 -22.57
C GLN A 235 -14.53 23.51 -21.70
N LYS A 236 -14.11 22.58 -20.82
CA LYS A 236 -14.99 21.99 -19.80
C LYS A 236 -15.31 22.99 -18.69
N VAL A 237 -14.33 23.75 -18.20
CA VAL A 237 -14.55 24.79 -17.17
C VAL A 237 -15.48 25.88 -17.69
N ARG A 238 -15.30 26.33 -18.93
CA ARG A 238 -16.15 27.37 -19.55
C ARG A 238 -17.58 26.90 -19.81
N ASN A 239 -17.76 25.63 -20.15
CA ASN A 239 -19.10 25.04 -20.31
C ASN A 239 -19.80 24.77 -18.98
N GLN A 240 -19.06 24.51 -17.91
CA GLN A 240 -19.60 24.39 -16.55
C GLN A 240 -20.07 25.75 -16.03
N GLN A 241 -19.25 26.79 -16.15
CA GLN A 241 -19.61 28.16 -15.75
C GLN A 241 -20.83 28.72 -16.51
N ARG A 242 -21.00 28.34 -17.79
CA ARG A 242 -22.19 28.71 -18.58
C ARG A 242 -23.47 28.00 -18.11
N LYS A 243 -23.37 26.79 -17.56
CA LYS A 243 -24.53 26.08 -17.01
C LYS A 243 -24.94 26.66 -15.66
N ASP A 244 -23.98 27.05 -14.83
CA ASP A 244 -24.24 27.63 -13.51
C ASP A 244 -24.86 29.04 -13.65
N HIS A 245 -24.54 29.78 -14.71
CA HIS A 245 -25.14 31.11 -14.98
C HIS A 245 -26.55 31.06 -15.61
N PHE A 246 -27.02 29.88 -16.05
CA PHE A 246 -28.36 29.68 -16.61
C PHE A 246 -29.35 29.07 -15.59
N GLN A 247 -28.88 28.76 -14.37
CA GLN A 247 -29.68 28.18 -13.29
C GLN A 247 -29.82 29.10 -12.05
N ALA A 248 -29.40 30.37 -12.16
CA ALA A 248 -29.67 31.44 -11.19
C ALA A 248 -30.67 32.43 -11.81
#